data_AF-A0A2S7EWZ4-F1
#
_entry.id   AF-A0A2S7EWZ4-F1
#
_cell.length_a   1.000
_cell.length_b   1.000
_cell.length_c   1.000
_cell.angle_alpha   90.00
_cell.angle_beta   90.00
_cell.angle_gamma   90.00
#
_symmetry.space_group_name_H-M   'P 1'
#
loop_
_entity.id
_entity.type
_entity.pdbx_description
1 polymer ?
#
loop_
_entity_poly.entity_id
_entity_poly.type
_entity_poly.pdbx_seq_one_letter_code
_entity_poly.pdbx_strand_id
1 'polypeptide(L)' 'MPRFNESSALLLKTAVDSGITSPTELANLMGTAAVETGHFRRMRENMGYTSTDSLIGAVSSADDRLTRQQPTIVSPASK' A
#
# COMPACT_ATOMS: atom_id res chain seq x y z
N MET A 1 13.30 -8.84 -12.41
CA MET A 1 13.77 -8.26 -11.13
C MET A 1 13.02 -6.97 -10.88
N PRO A 2 12.52 -6.71 -9.65
CA PRO A 2 11.99 -5.40 -9.29
C PRO A 2 13.09 -4.37 -9.55
N ARG A 3 12.77 -3.32 -10.32
CA ARG A 3 13.71 -2.21 -10.52
C ARG A 3 13.64 -1.32 -9.29
N PHE A 4 14.69 -1.38 -8.49
CA PHE A 4 14.86 -0.47 -7.36
C PHE A 4 15.20 0.92 -7.92
N ASN A 5 14.22 1.81 -7.94
CA ASN A 5 14.35 3.21 -8.36
C ASN A 5 14.16 4.15 -7.16
N GLU A 6 14.38 5.44 -7.38
CA GLU A 6 14.30 6.47 -6.33
C GLU A 6 12.99 6.43 -5.55
N SER A 7 11.86 6.20 -6.23
CA SER A 7 10.55 6.12 -5.56
C SER A 7 10.38 4.85 -4.73
N SER A 8 10.86 3.70 -5.20
CA SER A 8 10.88 2.47 -4.39
C SER A 8 11.79 2.59 -3.17
N ALA A 9 12.92 3.30 -3.32
CA ALA A 9 13.83 3.59 -2.21
C ALA A 9 13.18 4.54 -1.19
N LEU A 10 12.47 5.57 -1.67
CA LEU A 10 11.72 6.48 -0.81
C LEU A 10 10.60 5.78 -0.05
N LEU A 11 9.84 4.89 -0.71
CA LEU A 11 8.80 4.09 -0.05
C LEU A 11 9.42 3.20 1.05
N LEU A 12 10.50 2.49 0.74
CA LEU A 12 11.18 1.63 1.70
C LEU A 12 11.70 2.45 2.90
N LYS A 13 12.32 3.60 2.63
CA LYS A 13 12.83 4.50 3.67
C LYS A 13 11.69 5.00 4.57
N THR A 14 10.59 5.47 3.99
CA THR A 14 9.43 5.94 4.76
C THR A 14 8.82 4.83 5.61
N ALA A 15 8.75 3.61 5.10
CA ALA A 15 8.26 2.45 5.87
C ALA A 15 9.15 2.12 7.08
N VAL A 16 10.47 2.15 6.88
CA VAL A 16 11.44 1.96 7.97
C VAL A 16 11.36 3.12 8.98
N ASP A 17 11.30 4.36 8.50
CA ASP A 17 11.19 5.56 9.33
C ASP A 17 9.87 5.58 10.13
N SER A 18 8.80 4.96 9.61
CA SER A 18 7.51 4.80 10.30
C SER A 18 7.47 3.62 11.28
N GLY A 19 8.56 2.87 11.43
CA GLY A 19 8.68 1.76 12.37
C GLY A 19 8.35 0.37 11.80
N ILE A 20 8.12 0.22 10.48
CA ILE A 20 7.96 -1.09 9.85
C ILE A 20 9.36 -1.68 9.64
N THR A 21 9.76 -2.59 10.52
CA THR A 21 11.11 -3.19 10.50
C THR A 21 11.12 -4.68 10.20
N SER A 22 9.94 -5.33 10.19
CA SER A 22 9.83 -6.76 9.89
C SER A 22 10.16 -7.04 8.42
N PRO A 23 11.12 -7.95 8.11
CA PRO A 23 11.43 -8.30 6.73
C PRO A 23 10.22 -8.79 5.93
N THR A 24 9.30 -9.52 6.58
CA THR A 24 8.07 -10.02 5.96
C THR A 24 7.11 -8.89 5.61
N GLU A 25 6.92 -7.93 6.52
CA GLU A 25 6.02 -6.79 6.27
C GLU A 25 6.58 -5.88 5.19
N LEU A 26 7.89 -5.62 5.19
CA LEU A 26 8.56 -4.86 4.15
C LEU A 26 8.47 -5.57 2.79
N ALA A 27 8.66 -6.89 2.74
CA ALA A 27 8.51 -7.66 1.51
C ALA A 27 7.08 -7.60 0.96
N ASN A 28 6.07 -7.72 1.84
CA ASN A 28 4.66 -7.61 1.46
C ASN A 28 4.32 -6.21 0.96
N LEU A 29 4.74 -5.16 1.68
CA LEU A 29 4.53 -3.77 1.28
C LEU A 29 5.16 -3.48 -0.08
N MET A 30 6.45 -3.82 -0.24
CA MET A 30 7.18 -3.57 -1.47
C MET A 30 6.67 -4.42 -2.64
N GLY A 31 6.21 -5.64 -2.37
CA GLY A 31 5.59 -6.52 -3.36
C GLY A 31 4.26 -5.96 -3.87
N THR A 32 3.39 -5.52 -2.97
CA THR A 32 2.11 -4.89 -3.33
C THR A 32 2.33 -3.59 -4.11
N ALA A 33 3.21 -2.72 -3.62
CA ALA A 33 3.55 -1.49 -4.32
C ALA A 33 4.12 -1.75 -5.71
N ALA A 34 4.93 -2.81 -5.88
CA ALA A 34 5.43 -3.20 -7.19
C ALA A 34 4.30 -3.65 -8.15
N VAL A 35 3.24 -4.30 -7.68
CA VAL A 35 2.09 -4.66 -8.52
C VAL A 35 1.30 -3.41 -8.92
N GLU A 36 0.97 -2.54 -7.95
CA GLU A 36 0.14 -1.35 -8.18
C GLU A 36 0.81 -0.31 -9.09
N THR A 37 2.13 -0.18 -9.00
CA THR A 37 2.90 0.83 -9.75
C THR A 37 3.49 0.29 -11.05
N GLY A 38 3.18 -0.95 -11.44
CA GLY A 38 3.77 -1.61 -12.60
C GLY A 38 5.30 -1.72 -12.49
N HIS A 39 5.77 -2.25 -11.37
CA HIS A 39 7.16 -2.34 -10.94
C HIS A 39 7.84 -0.98 -10.80
N PHE A 40 7.18 -0.05 -10.10
CA PHE A 40 7.63 1.32 -9.85
C PHE A 40 7.82 2.15 -11.13
N ARG A 41 7.25 1.72 -12.27
CA ARG A 41 7.31 2.47 -13.54
C ARG A 41 6.29 3.60 -13.60
N ARG A 42 5.18 3.47 -12.86
CA ARG A 42 4.10 4.46 -12.81
C ARG A 42 3.84 4.82 -11.36
N MET A 43 4.34 5.99 -10.98
CA MET A 43 4.24 6.58 -9.64
C MET A 43 3.06 7.53 -9.48
N ARG A 44 2.49 7.96 -10.62
CA ARG A 44 1.25 8.70 -10.65
C ARG A 44 0.19 7.74 -11.13
N GLU A 45 -0.91 7.67 -10.39
CA GLU A 45 -2.17 7.22 -10.95
C GLU A 45 -2.40 7.96 -12.27
N ASN A 46 -2.81 7.22 -13.30
CA ASN A 46 -3.33 7.84 -14.50
C ASN A 46 -4.67 8.45 -14.09
N MET A 47 -4.66 9.68 -13.55
CA MET A 47 -5.87 10.41 -13.22
C MET A 47 -6.58 10.77 -14.53
N GLY A 48 -7.22 9.79 -15.15
CA GLY A 48 -8.36 9.99 -16.04
C GLY A 48 -9.62 10.29 -15.21
N TYR A 49 -9.46 10.83 -14.01
CA TYR A 49 -10.55 11.27 -13.16
C TYR A 49 -10.91 12.68 -13.59
N THR A 50 -11.99 12.79 -14.35
CA THR A 50 -12.51 14.05 -14.89
C THR A 50 -13.05 14.99 -13.80
N SER A 51 -13.11 14.55 -12.53
CA SER A 51 -13.60 15.34 -11.40
C SER A 51 -12.99 14.95 -10.05
N THR A 52 -13.01 15.90 -9.13
CA THR A 52 -12.57 15.78 -7.73
C THR A 52 -13.29 14.68 -6.96
N ASP A 53 -14.57 14.43 -7.26
CA ASP A 53 -15.38 13.38 -6.59
C ASP A 53 -14.85 11.97 -6.88
N SER A 54 -14.29 11.75 -8.07
CA SER A 54 -13.74 10.44 -8.42
C SER A 54 -12.44 10.14 -7.68
N LEU A 55 -11.66 11.18 -7.35
CA LEU A 55 -10.47 11.06 -6.50
C LEU A 55 -10.86 10.74 -5.06
N ILE A 56 -11.86 11.43 -4.51
CA ILE A 56 -12.37 11.17 -3.16
C ILE A 56 -12.90 9.72 -3.06
N GLY A 57 -13.70 9.28 -4.04
CA GLY A 57 -14.21 7.92 -4.07
C GLY A 57 -13.12 6.85 -4.16
N ALA A 58 -12.05 7.09 -4.94
CA ALA A 58 -10.93 6.17 -5.04
C ALA A 58 -10.19 6.01 -3.70
N VAL A 59 -9.90 7.12 -3.01
CA VAL A 59 -9.23 7.12 -1.69
C VAL A 59 -10.08 6.42 -0.64
N SER A 60 -11.38 6.73 -0.54
CA SER A 60 -12.29 6.05 0.39
C SER A 60 -12.38 4.54 0.13
N SER A 61 -12.37 4.12 -1.15
CA SER A 61 -12.40 2.69 -1.49
C SER A 61 -11.14 1.93 -1.11
N ALA A 62 -9.98 2.60 -1.09
CA ALA A 62 -8.71 2.01 -0.69
C ALA A 62 -8.70 1.72 0.82
N ASP A 63 -9.23 2.63 1.63
CA ASP A 63 -9.39 2.48 3.09
C ASP A 63 -10.32 1.30 3.43
N ASP A 64 -11.46 1.20 2.74
CA ASP A 64 -12.41 0.08 2.88
C ASP A 64 -11.82 -1.27 2.49
N ARG A 65 -10.93 -1.30 1.49
CA ARG A 65 -10.24 -2.52 1.05
C ARG A 65 -9.20 -2.96 2.08
N LEU A 66 -8.45 -2.01 2.65
CA LEU A 66 -7.45 -2.29 3.66
C LEU A 66 -8.09 -2.82 4.95
N THR A 67 -9.23 -2.25 5.34
CA THR A 67 -9.96 -2.66 6.54
C THR A 67 -10.61 -4.04 6.40
N ARG A 68 -11.14 -4.38 5.21
CA ARG A 68 -11.71 -5.71 4.93
C ARG A 68 -10.67 -6.83 4.82
N GLN A 69 -9.41 -6.49 4.56
CA GLN A 69 -8.30 -7.45 4.46
C GLN A 69 -7.60 -7.68 5.81
N GLN A 70 -7.87 -6.87 6.84
CA GLN A 70 -7.47 -7.22 8.20
C GLN A 70 -8.36 -8.36 8.70
N PRO A 71 -7.82 -9.56 9.00
CA PRO A 71 -8.59 -10.54 9.73
C PRO A 71 -8.87 -9.96 11.12
N THR A 72 -10.14 -9.75 11.45
CA THR A 72 -10.56 -9.48 12.83
C THR A 72 -10.06 -10.64 13.69
N ILE A 73 -8.97 -10.44 14.43
CA ILE A 73 -8.52 -11.39 15.44
C ILE A 73 -9.55 -11.28 16.57
N VAL A 74 -10.62 -12.06 16.48
CA VAL A 74 -11.53 -12.26 17.60
C VAL A 74 -10.78 -13.14 18.60
N SER A 75 -10.16 -12.52 19.61
CA SER A 75 -9.58 -13.25 20.73
C SER A 75 -10.70 -14.10 21.37
N PRO A 76 -10.55 -15.42 21.52
CA PRO A 76 -11.53 -16.21 22.24
C PRO A 76 -11.53 -15.75 23.70
N ALA A 77 -12.69 -15.28 24.16
CA ALA A 77 -12.89 -14.95 25.57
C ALA A 77 -12.65 -16.22 26.40
N SER A 78 -11.64 -16.18 27.28
CA SER A 78 -11.46 -17.20 28.30
C SER A 78 -12.65 -17.18 29.26
N LYS A 79 -13.43 -18.27 29.28
CA LYS A 79 -14.13 -18.72 30.48
C LYS A 79 -14.37 -20.22 30.45
#